data_AF-A0A6A7AQ18-F1
#
_entry.id   AF-A0A6A7AQ18-F1
#
_cell.length_a   1.000
_cell.length_b   1.000
_cell.length_c   1.000
_cell.angle_alpha   90.00
_cell.angle_beta   90.00
_cell.angle_gamma   90.00
#
_symmetry.space_group_name_H-M   'P 1'
#
loop_
_entity.id
_entity.type
_entity.pdbx_description
1 polymer ?
#
loop_
_entity_poly.entity_id
_entity_poly.type
_entity_poly.pdbx_seq_one_letter_code
_entity_poly.pdbx_strand_id
1 'polypeptide(L)'
;EEAYQKLSQAARTTGVILVSNLPKRPPIAAIQSLFVELYADRSLASWLNATYPKRDVFKDACLAPDASPQVDQKTTIDLSVSRLQSIRKMDPTLVEAPGEEFEDIVRFYTYIEADVLLTVTRPTSNIGGSELELTHNSTNNHLRLIDYFPCLELSVPRCGGYRDYNTYTIVFQDGDVGWLEFEVEGAWKPVPASVDAVISWGWCAAIL
;
A
#
# COMPACT_ATOMS: atom_id res chain seq x y z
N GLU A 1 -19.03 -1.81 -17.83
CA GLU A 1 -18.48 -2.48 -19.02
C GLU A 1 -17.13 -1.93 -19.46
N GLU A 2 -17.00 -0.64 -19.82
CA GLU A 2 -15.72 -0.11 -20.31
C GLU A 2 -14.54 -0.24 -19.32
N ALA A 3 -14.74 0.12 -18.06
CA ALA A 3 -13.72 -0.04 -17.01
C ALA A 3 -13.28 -1.50 -16.85
N TYR A 4 -14.22 -2.43 -16.95
CA TYR A 4 -13.95 -3.87 -16.86
C TYR A 4 -13.06 -4.34 -18.03
N GLN A 5 -13.35 -3.90 -19.26
CA GLN A 5 -12.54 -4.24 -20.44
C GLN A 5 -11.13 -3.65 -20.35
N LYS A 6 -11.00 -2.40 -19.89
CA LYS A 6 -9.69 -1.75 -19.69
C LYS A 6 -8.84 -2.46 -18.63
N LEU A 7 -9.44 -2.81 -17.49
CA LEU A 7 -8.78 -3.59 -16.44
C LEU A 7 -8.34 -4.96 -16.97
N SER A 8 -9.23 -5.63 -17.71
CA SER A 8 -8.95 -6.96 -18.25
C SER A 8 -7.79 -6.93 -19.27
N GLN A 9 -7.77 -5.91 -20.12
CA GLN A 9 -6.71 -5.73 -21.11
C GLN A 9 -5.36 -5.41 -20.45
N ALA A 10 -5.34 -4.50 -19.47
CA ALA A 10 -4.11 -4.11 -18.79
C ALA A 10 -3.46 -5.30 -18.07
N ALA A 11 -4.24 -6.07 -17.32
CA ALA A 11 -3.77 -7.26 -16.64
C ALA A 11 -3.18 -8.33 -17.60
N ARG A 12 -3.69 -8.43 -18.84
CA ARG A 12 -3.16 -9.34 -19.87
C ARG A 12 -1.92 -8.84 -20.59
N THR A 13 -1.67 -7.53 -20.60
CA THR A 13 -0.67 -6.93 -21.48
C THR A 13 0.40 -6.17 -20.71
N THR A 14 0.05 -5.04 -20.12
CA THR A 14 0.98 -4.14 -19.45
C THR A 14 1.28 -4.56 -18.02
N GLY A 15 0.40 -5.34 -17.39
CA GLY A 15 0.50 -5.69 -15.96
C GLY A 15 0.30 -4.49 -15.02
N VAL A 16 -0.15 -3.35 -15.55
CA VAL A 16 -0.39 -2.11 -14.81
C VAL A 16 -1.43 -1.24 -15.50
N ILE A 17 -2.26 -0.53 -14.74
CA ILE A 17 -3.23 0.47 -15.22
C ILE A 17 -3.27 1.68 -14.30
N LEU A 18 -3.40 2.86 -14.90
CA LEU A 18 -3.62 4.12 -14.20
C LEU A 18 -5.12 4.36 -14.01
N VAL A 19 -5.49 4.78 -12.80
CA VAL A 19 -6.88 5.04 -12.40
C VAL A 19 -7.05 6.52 -12.11
N SER A 20 -8.16 7.08 -12.58
CA SER A 20 -8.54 8.47 -12.32
C SER A 20 -10.04 8.54 -12.05
N ASN A 21 -10.47 9.63 -11.42
CA ASN A 21 -11.86 9.88 -11.01
C ASN A 21 -12.39 8.87 -9.99
N LEU A 22 -11.55 8.49 -9.01
CA LEU A 22 -12.01 7.74 -7.85
C LEU A 22 -12.91 8.64 -6.97
N PRO A 23 -14.04 8.12 -6.47
CA PRO A 23 -14.99 8.94 -5.71
C PRO A 23 -14.49 9.29 -4.31
N LYS A 24 -13.48 8.58 -3.79
CA LYS A 24 -12.79 8.91 -2.54
C LYS A 24 -11.27 8.86 -2.74
N ARG A 25 -10.59 9.80 -2.10
CA ARG A 25 -9.13 9.94 -2.09
C ARG A 25 -8.59 9.45 -0.74
N PRO A 26 -7.34 8.97 -0.67
CA PRO A 26 -6.70 8.67 0.61
C PRO A 26 -6.58 9.92 1.49
N PRO A 27 -6.68 9.80 2.82
CA PRO A 27 -6.48 10.92 3.74
C PRO A 27 -4.98 11.21 3.92
N ILE A 28 -4.35 11.78 2.90
CA ILE A 28 -2.88 11.99 2.86
C ILE A 28 -2.37 12.80 4.06
N ALA A 29 -3.08 13.86 4.45
CA ALA A 29 -2.69 14.69 5.59
C ALA A 29 -2.65 13.88 6.90
N ALA A 30 -3.66 13.04 7.15
CA ALA A 30 -3.70 12.16 8.32
C ALA A 30 -2.55 11.13 8.31
N ILE A 31 -2.23 10.58 7.12
CA ILE A 31 -1.09 9.67 6.96
C ILE A 31 0.22 10.40 7.30
N GLN A 32 0.40 11.63 6.82
CA GLN A 32 1.57 12.46 7.11
C GLN A 32 1.69 12.77 8.60
N SER A 33 0.61 13.21 9.26
CA SER A 33 0.58 13.46 10.70
C SER A 33 0.99 12.22 11.51
N LEU A 34 0.45 11.04 11.15
CA LEU A 34 0.81 9.79 11.81
C LEU A 34 2.31 9.47 11.72
N PHE A 35 2.93 9.69 10.55
CA PHE A 35 4.38 9.51 10.42
C PHE A 35 5.16 10.53 11.25
N VAL A 36 4.73 11.81 11.28
CA VAL A 36 5.35 12.84 12.12
C VAL A 36 5.34 12.45 13.60
N GLU A 37 4.21 11.94 14.09
CA GLU A 37 4.11 11.45 15.48
C GLU A 37 5.04 10.27 15.75
N LEU A 38 5.08 9.28 14.85
CA LEU A 38 5.96 8.10 14.99
C LEU A 38 7.46 8.46 14.94
N TYR A 39 7.82 9.52 14.23
CA TYR A 39 9.19 10.05 14.24
C TYR A 39 9.51 10.81 15.53
N ALA A 40 8.54 11.56 16.06
CA ALA A 40 8.71 12.33 17.29
C ALA A 40 8.74 11.44 18.54
N ASP A 41 7.97 10.35 18.58
CA ASP A 41 7.84 9.48 19.74
C ASP A 41 8.19 8.01 19.41
N ARG A 42 9.43 7.64 19.76
CA ARG A 42 9.91 6.25 19.63
C ARG A 42 9.17 5.27 20.55
N SER A 43 8.55 5.74 21.63
CA SER A 43 7.81 4.88 22.55
C SER A 43 6.51 4.38 21.91
N LEU A 44 5.82 5.23 21.14
CA LEU A 44 4.65 4.85 20.35
C LEU A 44 4.99 3.77 19.31
N ALA A 45 6.07 3.98 18.55
CA ALA A 45 6.56 2.98 17.59
C ALA A 45 6.90 1.63 18.25
N SER A 46 7.61 1.68 19.39
CA SER A 46 7.97 0.49 20.16
C SER A 46 6.74 -0.24 20.70
N TRP A 47 5.75 0.52 21.18
CA TRP A 47 4.49 -0.02 21.70
C TRP A 47 3.64 -0.66 20.60
N LEU A 48 3.56 -0.06 19.40
CA LEU A 48 2.93 -0.67 18.22
C LEU A 48 3.58 -2.00 17.83
N ASN A 49 4.91 -2.04 17.75
CA ASN A 49 5.64 -3.25 17.39
C ASN A 49 5.54 -4.34 18.48
N ALA A 50 5.60 -3.95 19.76
CA ALA A 50 5.43 -4.88 20.89
C ALA A 50 4.02 -5.47 20.96
N THR A 51 3.00 -4.69 20.60
CA THR A 51 1.61 -5.16 20.56
C THR A 51 1.41 -6.23 19.50
N TYR A 52 2.15 -6.21 18.39
CA TYR A 52 2.09 -7.24 17.35
C TYR A 52 3.47 -7.87 17.06
N PRO A 53 3.96 -8.77 17.93
CA PRO A 53 5.37 -9.20 17.92
C PRO A 53 5.72 -10.19 16.80
N LYS A 54 4.75 -10.61 15.97
CA LYS A 54 5.01 -11.57 14.88
C LYS A 54 5.80 -10.93 13.74
N ARG A 55 5.54 -9.64 13.46
CA ARG A 55 6.19 -8.82 12.42
C ARG A 55 6.02 -7.36 12.82
N ASP A 56 7.08 -6.56 12.69
CA ASP A 56 7.00 -5.14 12.99
C ASP A 56 5.89 -4.45 12.18
N VAL A 57 5.11 -3.64 12.88
CA VAL A 57 4.04 -2.80 12.32
C VAL A 57 4.67 -1.57 11.70
N PHE A 58 5.47 -0.83 12.47
CA PHE A 58 6.27 0.28 11.98
C PHE A 58 7.70 -0.19 11.69
N LYS A 59 8.12 -0.03 10.44
CA LYS A 59 9.40 -0.47 9.92
C LYS A 59 10.20 0.76 9.52
N ASP A 60 11.28 1.01 10.24
CA ASP A 60 12.11 2.20 10.13
C ASP A 60 13.61 1.88 10.10
N ALA A 61 13.97 0.65 9.72
CA ALA A 61 15.35 0.16 9.70
C ALA A 61 16.31 1.05 8.88
N CYS A 62 15.80 1.78 7.88
CA CYS A 62 16.59 2.74 7.10
C CYS A 62 17.04 3.97 7.89
N LEU A 63 16.43 4.25 9.04
CA LEU A 63 16.80 5.34 9.94
C LEU A 63 17.89 4.93 10.95
N ALA A 64 18.27 3.65 10.98
CA ALA A 64 19.34 3.18 11.87
C ALA A 64 20.69 3.78 11.46
N PRO A 65 21.56 4.19 12.40
CA PRO A 65 22.87 4.77 12.08
C PRO A 65 23.79 3.84 11.27
N ASP A 66 23.59 2.53 11.39
CA ASP A 66 24.32 1.45 10.74
C ASP A 66 23.52 0.76 9.63
N ALA A 67 22.45 1.41 9.13
CA ALA A 67 21.62 0.86 8.07
C ALA A 67 22.46 0.49 6.84
N SER A 68 22.28 -0.73 6.34
CA SER A 68 22.95 -1.18 5.12
C SER A 68 22.52 -0.29 3.94
N PRO A 69 23.43 0.07 3.02
CA PRO A 69 23.10 0.81 1.79
C PRO A 69 22.08 0.10 0.90
N GLN A 70 21.83 -1.20 1.13
CA GLN A 70 20.85 -1.99 0.39
C GLN A 70 19.43 -1.89 0.95
N VAL A 71 19.25 -1.25 2.12
CA VAL A 71 17.93 -1.06 2.72
C VAL A 71 17.18 0.03 1.96
N ASP A 72 15.93 -0.27 1.58
CA ASP A 72 15.02 0.70 0.99
C ASP A 72 14.94 1.96 1.86
N GLN A 73 15.16 3.12 1.26
CA GLN A 73 15.13 4.44 1.90
C GLN A 73 13.69 4.93 2.07
N LYS A 74 12.89 4.19 2.84
CA LYS A 74 11.50 4.49 3.19
C LYS A 74 11.17 3.95 4.56
N THR A 75 10.22 4.57 5.25
CA THR A 75 9.59 3.94 6.42
C THR A 75 8.22 3.41 6.02
N THR A 76 7.70 2.44 6.78
CA THR A 76 6.44 1.78 6.42
C THR A 76 5.65 1.43 7.66
N ILE A 77 4.33 1.65 7.60
CA ILE A 77 3.36 1.09 8.54
C ILE A 77 2.61 -0.02 7.81
N ASP A 78 2.73 -1.25 8.28
CA ASP A 78 2.16 -2.46 7.66
C ASP A 78 0.98 -2.99 8.47
N LEU A 79 -0.23 -2.71 7.99
CA LEU A 79 -1.50 -3.00 8.61
C LEU A 79 -2.30 -4.05 7.80
N SER A 80 -3.25 -4.67 8.48
CA SER A 80 -4.35 -5.42 7.87
C SER A 80 -5.56 -5.30 8.80
N VAL A 81 -6.77 -5.62 8.33
CA VAL A 81 -7.94 -5.65 9.23
C VAL A 81 -7.69 -6.58 10.41
N SER A 82 -7.11 -7.76 10.15
CA SER A 82 -6.79 -8.73 11.20
C SER A 82 -5.73 -8.23 12.20
N ARG A 83 -4.72 -7.48 11.73
CA ARG A 83 -3.73 -6.85 12.61
C ARG A 83 -4.37 -5.74 13.43
N LEU A 84 -5.17 -4.86 12.81
CA LEU A 84 -5.90 -3.79 13.51
C LEU A 84 -6.85 -4.35 14.57
N GLN A 85 -7.60 -5.41 14.25
CA GLN A 85 -8.45 -6.10 15.22
C GLN A 85 -7.65 -6.72 16.36
N SER A 86 -6.50 -7.31 16.06
CA SER A 86 -5.61 -7.89 17.07
C SER A 86 -5.06 -6.80 17.99
N ILE A 87 -4.61 -5.68 17.43
CA ILE A 87 -4.15 -4.50 18.18
C ILE A 87 -5.27 -3.98 19.08
N ARG A 88 -6.48 -3.74 18.54
CA ARG A 88 -7.66 -3.29 19.33
C ARG A 88 -7.99 -4.22 20.49
N LYS A 89 -7.84 -5.53 20.29
CA LYS A 89 -8.14 -6.53 21.32
C LYS A 89 -7.08 -6.55 22.43
N MET A 90 -5.81 -6.37 22.06
CA MET A 90 -4.70 -6.42 23.01
C MET A 90 -4.55 -5.11 23.77
N ASP A 91 -4.78 -3.98 23.10
CA ASP A 91 -4.67 -2.66 23.68
C ASP A 91 -5.63 -1.66 22.99
N PRO A 92 -6.86 -1.50 23.53
CA PRO A 92 -7.83 -0.55 22.98
C PRO A 92 -7.31 0.89 22.97
N THR A 93 -6.50 1.27 23.96
CA THR A 93 -5.97 2.63 24.10
C THR A 93 -4.99 2.97 23.00
N LEU A 94 -4.30 1.98 22.42
CA LEU A 94 -3.38 2.16 21.29
C LEU A 94 -4.08 2.59 19.99
N VAL A 95 -5.38 2.29 19.85
CA VAL A 95 -6.16 2.69 18.67
C VAL A 95 -6.85 4.02 18.88
N GLU A 96 -7.22 4.33 20.12
CA GLU A 96 -7.78 5.63 20.50
C GLU A 96 -6.70 6.73 20.57
N ALA A 97 -5.47 6.37 20.96
CA ALA A 97 -4.34 7.29 21.11
C ALA A 97 -3.96 8.07 19.82
N PRO A 98 -3.84 7.45 18.63
CA PRO A 98 -3.53 8.17 17.39
C PRO A 98 -4.72 8.97 16.83
N GLY A 99 -5.87 9.00 17.51
CA GLY A 99 -6.94 9.96 17.28
C GLY A 99 -7.72 9.83 15.97
N GLU A 100 -8.45 10.90 15.64
CA GLU A 100 -9.38 10.99 14.49
C GLU A 100 -8.67 10.76 13.14
N GLU A 101 -7.41 11.19 13.03
CA GLU A 101 -6.59 11.01 11.83
C GLU A 101 -6.37 9.53 11.50
N PHE A 102 -6.08 8.70 12.51
CA PHE A 102 -5.95 7.25 12.31
C PHE A 102 -7.29 6.61 11.94
N GLU A 103 -8.39 7.07 12.52
CA GLU A 103 -9.73 6.59 12.16
C GLU A 103 -10.06 6.86 10.69
N ASP A 104 -9.68 8.02 10.16
CA ASP A 104 -9.88 8.36 8.75
C ASP A 104 -9.09 7.44 7.81
N ILE A 105 -7.86 7.08 8.18
CA ILE A 105 -7.05 6.09 7.44
C ILE A 105 -7.78 4.73 7.41
N VAL A 106 -8.27 4.26 8.56
CA VAL A 106 -8.98 2.98 8.67
C VAL A 106 -10.30 3.00 7.88
N ARG A 107 -11.02 4.12 7.91
CA ARG A 107 -12.27 4.33 7.17
C ARG A 107 -12.02 4.30 5.66
N PHE A 108 -10.95 4.94 5.19
CA PHE A 108 -10.56 4.87 3.79
C PHE A 108 -10.20 3.43 3.38
N TYR A 109 -9.44 2.71 4.20
CA TYR A 109 -9.09 1.33 3.90
C TYR A 109 -10.32 0.41 3.82
N THR A 110 -11.28 0.57 4.73
CA THR A 110 -12.55 -0.17 4.71
C THR A 110 -13.35 0.12 3.44
N TYR A 111 -13.34 1.38 2.98
CA TYR A 111 -13.94 1.75 1.69
C TYR A 111 -13.26 1.03 0.51
N ILE A 112 -11.93 0.97 0.47
CA ILE A 112 -11.21 0.24 -0.58
C ILE A 112 -11.60 -1.23 -0.58
N GLU A 113 -11.64 -1.87 0.59
CA GLU A 113 -12.01 -3.28 0.69
C GLU A 113 -13.45 -3.57 0.25
N ALA A 114 -14.40 -2.74 0.67
CA ALA A 114 -15.81 -2.93 0.36
C ALA A 114 -16.16 -2.62 -1.09
N ASP A 115 -15.66 -1.50 -1.62
CA ASP A 115 -16.18 -0.93 -2.87
C ASP A 115 -15.21 -1.03 -4.06
N VAL A 116 -13.90 -1.04 -3.80
CA VAL A 116 -12.89 -1.01 -4.87
C VAL A 116 -12.36 -2.40 -5.21
N LEU A 117 -12.06 -3.23 -4.21
CA LEU A 117 -11.44 -4.55 -4.43
C LEU A 117 -12.28 -5.46 -5.33
N LEU A 118 -13.61 -5.47 -5.19
CA LEU A 118 -14.49 -6.29 -6.03
C LEU A 118 -14.41 -5.88 -7.51
N THR A 119 -14.28 -4.58 -7.78
CA THR A 119 -14.17 -4.04 -9.13
C THR A 119 -12.87 -4.46 -9.81
N VAL A 120 -11.80 -4.71 -9.04
CA VAL A 120 -10.51 -5.18 -9.56
C VAL A 120 -10.43 -6.71 -9.61
N THR A 121 -11.02 -7.39 -8.62
CA THR A 121 -11.00 -8.85 -8.51
C THR A 121 -11.72 -9.50 -9.68
N ARG A 122 -12.90 -9.02 -10.06
CA ARG A 122 -13.70 -9.60 -11.16
C ARG A 122 -12.98 -9.67 -12.51
N PRO A 123 -12.39 -8.57 -13.03
CA PRO A 123 -11.55 -8.62 -14.23
C PRO A 123 -10.39 -9.61 -14.07
N THR A 124 -9.75 -9.64 -12.90
CA THR A 124 -8.61 -10.52 -12.64
C THR A 124 -9.02 -12.00 -12.67
N SER A 125 -10.17 -12.36 -12.08
CA SER A 125 -10.75 -13.71 -12.13
C SER A 125 -10.95 -14.21 -13.56
N ASN A 126 -11.47 -13.36 -14.45
CA ASN A 126 -11.75 -13.73 -15.84
C ASN A 126 -10.47 -13.99 -16.65
N ILE A 127 -9.35 -13.38 -16.26
CA ILE A 127 -8.07 -13.61 -16.94
C ILE A 127 -7.47 -14.93 -16.49
N GLY A 128 -7.45 -15.17 -15.17
CA GLY A 128 -6.90 -16.39 -14.59
C GLY A 128 -7.80 -17.63 -14.72
N GLY A 129 -8.92 -17.52 -15.44
CA GLY A 129 -9.89 -18.62 -15.61
C GLY A 129 -10.42 -19.19 -14.28
N SER A 130 -10.31 -18.42 -13.19
CA SER A 130 -10.51 -18.89 -11.83
C SER A 130 -11.37 -17.90 -11.06
N GLU A 131 -12.32 -18.38 -10.25
CA GLU A 131 -13.15 -17.53 -9.41
C GLU A 131 -12.37 -17.03 -8.19
N LEU A 132 -11.54 -16.00 -8.39
CA LEU A 132 -10.69 -15.44 -7.32
C LEU A 132 -11.49 -14.86 -6.18
N GLU A 133 -12.74 -14.46 -6.40
CA GLU A 133 -13.65 -13.95 -5.36
C GLU A 133 -13.86 -14.97 -4.23
N LEU A 134 -13.82 -16.28 -4.54
CA LEU A 134 -13.94 -17.35 -3.54
C LEU A 134 -12.66 -17.53 -2.71
N THR A 135 -11.52 -17.15 -3.27
CA THR A 135 -10.19 -17.29 -2.62
C THR A 135 -9.79 -16.00 -1.89
N HIS A 136 -10.19 -14.84 -2.43
CA HIS A 136 -10.05 -13.51 -1.84
C HIS A 136 -11.18 -13.25 -0.83
N ASN A 137 -11.19 -14.01 0.27
CA ASN A 137 -12.15 -13.86 1.37
C ASN A 137 -11.81 -12.70 2.34
N SER A 138 -11.05 -11.69 1.89
CA SER A 138 -10.54 -10.56 2.67
C SER A 138 -9.65 -10.90 3.88
N THR A 139 -9.28 -12.17 4.09
CA THR A 139 -8.44 -12.54 5.25
C THR A 139 -6.96 -12.17 5.10
N ASN A 140 -6.51 -11.89 3.87
CA ASN A 140 -5.10 -11.64 3.55
C ASN A 140 -4.88 -10.34 2.75
N ASN A 141 -5.73 -9.34 2.96
CA ASN A 141 -5.49 -7.99 2.47
C ASN A 141 -4.54 -7.26 3.43
N HIS A 142 -3.59 -6.50 2.89
CA HIS A 142 -2.67 -5.69 3.67
C HIS A 142 -2.68 -4.25 3.14
N LEU A 143 -2.68 -3.30 4.07
CA LEU A 143 -2.49 -1.89 3.82
C LEU A 143 -1.06 -1.52 4.22
N ARG A 144 -0.30 -0.93 3.31
CA ARG A 144 0.99 -0.32 3.63
C ARG A 144 0.87 1.18 3.46
N LEU A 145 1.13 1.91 4.54
CA LEU A 145 1.41 3.34 4.48
C LEU A 145 2.91 3.49 4.35
N ILE A 146 3.38 4.33 3.44
CA ILE A 146 4.80 4.45 3.13
C ILE A 146 5.14 5.93 3.14
N ASP A 147 6.20 6.29 3.86
CA ASP A 147 6.79 7.61 3.80
C ASP A 147 8.17 7.55 3.15
N TYR A 148 8.30 8.29 2.05
CA TYR A 148 9.56 8.58 1.39
C TYR A 148 10.05 9.95 1.89
N PHE A 149 10.47 10.01 3.15
CA PHE A 149 10.98 11.22 3.82
C PHE A 149 12.05 11.98 3.01
N PRO A 150 12.20 13.30 3.13
CA PRO A 150 13.20 14.06 2.37
C PRO A 150 14.62 13.48 2.50
N CYS A 151 15.27 13.20 1.37
CA CYS A 151 16.65 12.71 1.31
C CYS A 151 17.47 13.59 0.35
N LEU A 152 18.70 13.94 0.75
CA LEU A 152 19.58 14.82 -0.03
C LEU A 152 20.35 14.05 -1.13
N GLU A 153 20.44 12.72 -1.04
CA GLU A 153 21.12 11.89 -2.04
C GLU A 153 20.10 11.22 -2.97
N LEU A 154 19.97 11.78 -4.19
CA LEU A 154 19.03 11.31 -5.23
C LEU A 154 19.68 10.33 -6.24
N SER A 155 20.92 9.90 -6.01
CA SER A 155 21.71 9.17 -7.02
C SER A 155 21.33 7.69 -7.18
N VAL A 156 20.47 7.15 -6.30
CA VAL A 156 20.03 5.75 -6.32
C VAL A 156 18.52 5.64 -6.09
N PRO A 157 17.86 4.61 -6.65
CA PRO A 157 16.45 4.37 -6.38
C PRO A 157 16.24 4.12 -4.88
N ARG A 158 15.29 4.85 -4.28
CA ARG A 158 14.97 4.70 -2.85
C ARG A 158 14.32 3.36 -2.51
N CYS A 159 13.67 2.75 -3.49
CA CYS A 159 13.21 1.39 -3.43
C CYS A 159 13.57 0.73 -4.76
N GLY A 160 14.28 -0.40 -4.71
CA GLY A 160 14.70 -1.10 -5.92
C GLY A 160 13.52 -1.64 -6.72
N GLY A 161 13.75 -2.00 -7.99
CA GLY A 161 12.72 -2.62 -8.82
C GLY A 161 12.34 -4.01 -8.29
N TYR A 162 11.06 -4.24 -8.06
CA TYR A 162 10.53 -5.54 -7.63
C TYR A 162 9.08 -5.74 -8.09
N ARG A 163 8.61 -6.99 -8.01
CA ARG A 163 7.21 -7.37 -8.22
C ARG A 163 6.63 -7.88 -6.91
N ASP A 164 5.49 -7.35 -6.49
CA ASP A 164 4.79 -7.83 -5.29
C ASP A 164 4.40 -9.30 -5.43
N TYR A 165 4.39 -10.03 -4.31
CA TYR A 165 4.01 -11.45 -4.28
C TYR A 165 2.49 -11.69 -4.31
N ASN A 166 1.67 -10.64 -4.28
CA ASN A 166 0.21 -10.75 -4.19
C ASN A 166 -0.43 -10.98 -5.57
N THR A 167 -1.76 -11.03 -5.61
CA THR A 167 -2.54 -11.07 -6.85
C THR A 167 -2.49 -9.72 -7.55
N TYR A 168 -2.80 -8.65 -6.83
CA TYR A 168 -2.69 -7.28 -7.34
C TYR A 168 -2.43 -6.31 -6.19
N THR A 169 -1.84 -5.16 -6.52
CA THR A 169 -1.60 -4.03 -5.62
C THR A 169 -2.35 -2.81 -6.14
N ILE A 170 -2.96 -2.04 -5.24
CA ILE A 170 -3.52 -0.71 -5.53
C ILE A 170 -2.65 0.31 -4.81
N VAL A 171 -1.98 1.18 -5.56
CA VAL A 171 -1.07 2.20 -5.04
C VAL A 171 -1.71 3.57 -5.20
N PHE A 172 -1.71 4.35 -4.12
CA PHE A 172 -2.11 5.75 -4.12
C PHE A 172 -0.87 6.62 -3.85
N GLN A 173 -0.80 7.78 -4.49
CA GLN A 173 0.26 8.76 -4.28
C GLN A 173 -0.32 10.01 -3.59
N ASP A 174 0.56 10.84 -3.03
CA ASP A 174 0.18 12.10 -2.39
C ASP A 174 -0.33 13.16 -3.39
N GLY A 175 0.08 13.05 -4.65
CA GLY A 175 -0.30 13.95 -5.74
C GLY A 175 0.78 14.96 -6.12
N ASP A 176 1.88 15.03 -5.36
CA ASP A 176 2.84 16.13 -5.47
C ASP A 176 4.13 15.72 -6.18
N VAL A 177 4.74 14.59 -5.79
CA VAL A 177 6.14 14.31 -6.17
C VAL A 177 6.32 13.26 -7.27
N GLY A 178 5.35 12.36 -7.47
CA GLY A 178 5.22 11.53 -8.69
C GLY A 178 6.42 10.64 -9.07
N TRP A 179 7.13 10.06 -8.10
CA TRP A 179 8.36 9.28 -8.35
C TRP A 179 8.15 7.79 -8.58
N LEU A 180 6.91 7.31 -8.52
CA LEU A 180 6.63 5.90 -8.78
C LEU A 180 6.89 5.57 -10.25
N GLU A 181 7.61 4.49 -10.50
CA GLU A 181 7.83 3.98 -11.86
C GLU A 181 7.37 2.52 -11.96
N PHE A 182 6.88 2.14 -13.13
CA PHE A 182 6.60 0.74 -13.47
C PHE A 182 7.35 0.34 -14.73
N GLU A 183 7.89 -0.87 -14.72
CA GLU A 183 8.45 -1.47 -15.93
C GLU A 183 7.31 -1.93 -16.85
N VAL A 184 7.25 -1.34 -18.05
CA VAL A 184 6.29 -1.70 -19.09
C VAL A 184 7.08 -1.90 -20.38
N GLU A 185 7.00 -3.10 -20.95
CA GLU A 185 7.71 -3.48 -22.19
C GLU A 185 9.24 -3.34 -22.08
N GLY A 186 9.80 -3.65 -20.90
CA GLY A 186 11.25 -3.59 -20.66
C GLY A 186 11.80 -2.19 -20.39
N ALA A 187 10.93 -1.19 -20.21
CA ALA A 187 11.33 0.16 -19.87
C ALA A 187 10.59 0.67 -18.62
N TRP A 188 11.31 1.32 -17.72
CA TRP A 188 10.73 2.04 -16.59
C TRP A 188 9.98 3.27 -17.10
N LYS A 189 8.70 3.36 -16.76
CA LYS A 189 7.83 4.48 -17.13
C LYS A 189 7.34 5.17 -15.85
N PRO A 190 7.47 6.51 -15.75
CA PRO A 190 7.00 7.24 -14.59
C PRO A 190 5.47 7.27 -14.53
N VAL A 191 4.94 7.20 -13.31
CA VAL A 191 3.54 7.39 -13.01
C VAL A 191 3.29 8.86 -12.73
N PRO A 192 2.41 9.54 -13.48
CA PRO A 192 2.10 10.93 -13.19
C PRO A 192 1.56 11.09 -11.77
N ALA A 193 2.05 12.08 -11.01
CA ALA A 193 1.57 12.35 -9.65
C ALA A 193 0.05 12.61 -9.61
N SER A 194 -0.51 13.17 -10.70
CA SER A 194 -1.92 13.54 -10.81
C SER A 194 -2.90 12.37 -10.92
N VAL A 195 -2.44 11.12 -11.07
CA VAL A 195 -3.34 9.96 -11.11
C VAL A 195 -3.86 9.64 -9.71
N ASP A 196 -5.11 9.16 -9.63
CA ASP A 196 -5.74 8.90 -8.35
C ASP A 196 -5.20 7.61 -7.72
N ALA A 197 -4.95 6.60 -8.56
CA ALA A 197 -4.31 5.35 -8.15
C ALA A 197 -3.63 4.65 -9.32
N VAL A 198 -2.82 3.66 -9.00
CA VAL A 198 -2.27 2.68 -9.95
C VAL A 198 -2.65 1.29 -9.47
N ILE A 199 -3.07 0.43 -10.40
CA ILE A 199 -3.27 -1.00 -10.11
C ILE A 199 -2.22 -1.77 -10.87
N SER A 200 -1.50 -2.65 -10.19
CA SER A 200 -0.53 -3.57 -10.79
C SER A 200 -0.79 -5.00 -10.36
N TRP A 201 -0.40 -5.97 -11.20
CA TRP A 201 -0.58 -7.40 -10.92
C TRP A 201 0.73 -8.04 -10.46
N GLY A 202 0.65 -8.75 -9.34
CA GLY A 202 1.81 -9.37 -8.69
C GLY A 202 2.10 -10.79 -9.19
N TRP A 203 3.04 -11.46 -8.51
CA TRP A 203 3.46 -12.82 -8.87
C TRP A 203 2.32 -13.84 -8.83
N CYS A 204 1.41 -13.75 -7.85
CA CYS A 204 0.29 -14.68 -7.80
C CYS A 204 -0.60 -14.56 -9.03
N ALA A 205 -0.81 -13.36 -9.57
CA ALA A 205 -1.61 -13.20 -10.79
C ALA A 205 -0.89 -13.69 -12.05
N ALA A 206 0.44 -13.68 -12.08
CA ALA A 206 1.21 -14.16 -13.22
C ALA A 206 1.19 -15.70 -13.40
N ILE A 207 0.75 -16.44 -12.38
CA ILE A 207 0.67 -17.91 -12.38
C ILE A 207 -0.78 -18.43 -12.40
N LEU A 208 -1.77 -17.53 -12.46
CA LEU A 208 -3.17 -17.88 -12.70
C LEU A 208 -3.39 -18.17 -14.20
#